data_AF-A0A7V7NY95-F1
#
_entry.id   AF-A0A7V7NY95-F1
#
_cell.length_a   1.000
_cell.length_b   1.000
_cell.length_c   1.000
_cell.angle_alpha   90.00
_cell.angle_beta   90.00
_cell.angle_gamma   90.00
#
_symmetry.space_group_name_H-M   'P 1'
#
loop_
_entity.id
_entity.type
_entity.pdbx_description
1 polymer ?
#
loop_
_entity_poly.entity_id
_entity_poly.type
_entity_poly.pdbx_seq_one_letter_code
_entity_poly.pdbx_strand_id
1 'polypeptide(L)'
;PVNVERIEIVRGPAALLYGGSAIGGVVNTFDNRIPTEAIEGIHGAGELRYGGADTTRSSAGKLEAGNGTFALHLDANARAFNDLKIPGKARSRHAPQTDDSPGKNGRLGNSDGRQDGGAVGGSYTWDDGYAGLSYSNYDANYGSPAEQDV
;
A
#
# COMPACT_ATOMS: atom_id res chain seq x y z
N PRO A 1 -1.96 -3.97 3.43
CA PRO A 1 -2.57 -5.32 3.32
C PRO A 1 -3.27 -5.84 4.59
N VAL A 2 -3.87 -4.96 5.39
CA VAL A 2 -4.95 -5.29 6.34
C VAL A 2 -6.14 -4.33 6.18
N ASN A 3 -5.89 -3.23 5.48
CA ASN A 3 -6.80 -2.18 5.06
C ASN A 3 -7.45 -2.44 3.70
N VAL A 4 -7.13 -3.55 3.03
CA VAL A 4 -7.75 -3.97 1.75
C VAL A 4 -8.56 -5.23 2.04
N GLU A 5 -9.83 -5.22 1.65
CA GLU A 5 -10.74 -6.34 1.91
C GLU A 5 -10.76 -7.34 0.76
N ARG A 6 -10.79 -6.81 -0.47
CA ARG A 6 -10.89 -7.63 -1.68
C ARG A 6 -10.04 -7.06 -2.79
N ILE A 7 -9.39 -7.94 -3.53
CA ILE A 7 -8.66 -7.59 -4.75
C ILE A 7 -9.30 -8.36 -5.90
N GLU A 8 -9.78 -7.65 -6.91
CA GLU A 8 -10.39 -8.23 -8.09
C GLU A 8 -9.48 -8.03 -9.30
N ILE A 9 -9.32 -9.08 -10.11
CA ILE A 9 -8.53 -9.04 -11.35
C ILE A 9 -9.48 -9.28 -12.51
N VAL A 10 -9.79 -8.22 -13.25
CA VAL A 10 -10.69 -8.26 -14.40
C VAL A 10 -9.86 -8.39 -15.68
N ARG A 11 -10.21 -9.37 -16.53
CA ARG A 11 -9.55 -9.61 -17.82
C ARG A 11 -10.58 -9.66 -18.94
N GLY A 12 -10.16 -9.34 -20.16
CA GLY A 12 -11.02 -9.41 -21.35
C GLY A 12 -12.00 -8.23 -21.46
N PRO A 13 -13.14 -8.39 -22.16
CA PRO A 13 -14.03 -7.27 -22.51
C PRO A 13 -14.55 -6.47 -21.31
N ALA A 14 -14.71 -7.10 -20.15
CA ALA A 14 -15.15 -6.44 -18.91
C ALA A 14 -14.15 -5.38 -18.40
N ALA A 15 -12.89 -5.44 -18.81
CA ALA A 15 -11.87 -4.45 -18.46
C ALA A 15 -12.12 -3.09 -19.12
N LEU A 16 -12.87 -3.03 -20.23
CA LEU A 16 -13.19 -1.79 -20.94
C LEU A 16 -14.05 -0.82 -20.11
N LEU A 17 -14.81 -1.34 -19.14
CA LEU A 17 -15.59 -0.51 -18.20
C LEU A 17 -14.70 0.42 -17.36
N TYR A 18 -13.41 0.08 -17.23
CA TYR A 18 -12.43 0.82 -16.43
C TYR A 18 -11.44 1.62 -17.30
N GLY A 19 -11.53 1.53 -18.63
CA GLY A 19 -10.72 2.34 -19.55
C GLY A 19 -10.24 1.60 -20.81
N GLY A 20 -10.17 2.32 -21.93
CA GLY A 20 -9.82 1.75 -23.25
C GLY A 20 -8.40 1.20 -23.38
N SER A 21 -7.50 1.52 -22.45
CA SER A 21 -6.11 1.02 -22.43
C SER A 21 -5.91 -0.23 -21.55
N ALA A 22 -7.00 -0.85 -21.06
CA ALA A 22 -6.93 -2.02 -20.19
C ALA A 22 -6.68 -3.35 -20.95
N ILE A 23 -5.82 -3.33 -21.98
CA ILE A 23 -5.50 -4.51 -22.81
C ILE A 23 -4.88 -5.63 -21.96
N GLY A 24 -4.14 -5.28 -20.90
CA GLY A 24 -3.58 -6.24 -19.93
C GLY A 24 -4.53 -6.66 -18.80
N GLY A 25 -5.74 -6.09 -18.74
CA GLY A 25 -6.68 -6.24 -17.62
C GLY A 25 -6.54 -5.13 -16.57
N VAL A 26 -7.37 -5.23 -15.51
CA VAL A 26 -7.47 -4.26 -14.42
C VAL A 26 -7.37 -4.99 -13.09
N VAL A 27 -6.63 -4.40 -12.16
CA VAL A 27 -6.63 -4.82 -10.76
C VAL A 27 -7.37 -3.76 -9.97
N ASN A 28 -8.49 -4.13 -9.38
CA ASN A 28 -9.24 -3.28 -8.50
C ASN A 28 -9.01 -3.71 -7.05
N THR A 29 -8.80 -2.75 -6.16
CA THR A 29 -8.60 -2.99 -4.73
C THR A 29 -9.73 -2.32 -3.98
N PHE A 30 -10.52 -3.11 -3.26
CA PHE A 30 -11.61 -2.63 -2.45
C PHE A 30 -11.13 -2.43 -1.01
N ASP A 31 -11.30 -1.22 -0.51
CA ASP A 31 -11.27 -0.89 0.90
C ASP A 31 -12.70 -0.71 1.43
N ASN A 32 -12.84 -0.52 2.74
CA ASN A 32 -14.13 -0.26 3.38
C ASN A 32 -14.15 1.12 4.07
N ARG A 33 -13.45 2.09 3.47
CA ARG A 33 -13.38 3.46 4.00
C ARG A 33 -14.73 4.17 3.97
N ILE A 34 -15.61 3.75 3.07
CA ILE A 34 -17.04 4.07 3.08
C ILE A 34 -17.79 2.75 3.27
N PRO A 35 -18.23 2.43 4.50
CA PRO A 35 -18.92 1.17 4.75
C PRO A 35 -20.19 1.04 3.93
N THR A 36 -20.31 -0.04 3.17
CA THR A 36 -21.46 -0.28 2.28
C THR A 36 -22.58 -1.09 2.95
N GLU A 37 -22.27 -1.71 4.09
CA GLU A 37 -23.18 -2.54 4.88
C GLU A 37 -23.31 -1.99 6.30
N ALA A 38 -24.44 -2.30 6.93
CA ALA A 38 -24.69 -1.93 8.31
C ALA A 38 -23.69 -2.62 9.24
N ILE A 39 -22.89 -1.82 9.95
CA ILE A 39 -21.97 -2.33 10.97
C ILE A 39 -22.63 -2.19 12.33
N GLU A 40 -22.64 -3.27 13.10
CA GLU A 40 -23.04 -3.25 14.51
C GLU A 40 -21.85 -3.55 15.41
N GLY A 41 -21.68 -2.72 16.44
CA GLY A 41 -20.60 -2.87 17.40
C GLY A 41 -19.27 -2.33 16.86
N ILE A 42 -18.16 -2.91 17.34
CA ILE A 42 -16.80 -2.47 17.02
C ILE A 42 -16.03 -3.67 16.47
N HIS A 43 -15.42 -3.49 15.30
CA HIS A 43 -14.60 -4.47 14.61
C HIS A 43 -13.22 -3.86 14.34
N GLY A 44 -12.21 -4.72 14.26
CA GLY A 44 -10.86 -4.26 14.02
C GLY A 44 -9.96 -5.37 13.55
N ALA A 45 -8.94 -4.97 12.80
CA ALA A 45 -7.89 -5.86 12.35
C ALA A 45 -6.56 -5.13 12.41
N GLY A 46 -5.49 -5.87 12.70
CA GLY A 46 -4.14 -5.35 12.79
C GLY A 46 -3.16 -6.32 12.15
N GLU A 47 -2.10 -5.76 11.57
CA GLU A 47 -1.03 -6.52 10.96
C GLU A 47 0.32 -5.90 11.34
N LEU A 48 1.26 -6.78 11.72
CA LEU A 48 2.66 -6.43 11.91
C LEU A 48 3.51 -7.36 11.04
N ARG A 49 4.50 -6.81 10.35
CA ARG A 49 5.48 -7.59 9.59
C ARG A 49 6.90 -7.09 9.88
N TYR A 50 7.81 -8.04 9.97
CA TYR A 50 9.24 -7.79 10.14
C TYR A 50 10.04 -8.83 9.36
N GLY A 51 10.99 -8.42 8.53
CA GLY A 51 11.93 -9.34 7.86
C GLY A 51 12.15 -9.03 6.38
N GLY A 52 12.60 -10.02 5.62
CA GLY A 52 12.92 -9.88 4.19
C GLY A 52 14.35 -9.42 3.91
N ALA A 53 14.70 -9.34 2.62
CA ALA A 53 16.04 -8.95 2.17
C ALA A 53 16.39 -7.48 2.44
N ASP A 54 15.37 -6.63 2.60
CA ASP A 54 15.46 -5.21 2.93
C ASP A 54 15.24 -4.93 4.43
N THR A 55 14.97 -5.97 5.23
CA THR A 55 14.61 -5.83 6.66
C THR A 55 13.41 -4.88 6.84
N THR A 56 12.37 -5.08 6.02
CA THR A 56 11.10 -4.37 6.11
C THR A 56 10.53 -4.47 7.52
N ARG A 57 10.01 -3.34 8.01
CA ARG A 57 9.14 -3.22 9.18
C ARG A 57 7.85 -2.58 8.72
N SER A 58 6.71 -3.23 8.94
CA SER A 58 5.42 -2.63 8.63
C SER A 58 4.40 -2.89 9.72
N SER A 59 3.56 -1.89 9.95
CA SER A 59 2.40 -1.98 10.81
C SER A 59 1.21 -1.41 10.07
N ALA A 60 0.07 -2.06 10.19
CA ALA A 60 -1.18 -1.52 9.69
C ALA A 60 -2.31 -1.94 10.61
N GLY A 61 -3.37 -1.14 10.65
CA GLY A 61 -4.56 -1.46 11.39
C GLY A 61 -5.77 -0.73 10.85
N LYS A 62 -6.94 -1.32 11.09
CA LYS A 62 -8.23 -0.69 10.85
C LYS A 62 -9.15 -0.90 12.03
N LEU A 63 -10.03 0.07 12.25
CA LEU A 63 -11.09 0.04 13.23
C LEU A 63 -12.37 0.52 12.57
N GLU A 64 -13.44 -0.22 12.81
CA GLU A 64 -14.76 0.04 12.27
C GLU A 64 -15.77 -0.01 13.40
N ALA A 65 -16.68 0.95 13.43
CA ALA A 65 -17.70 1.02 14.47
C ALA A 65 -19.03 1.45 13.89
N GLY A 66 -20.13 0.88 14.36
CA GLY A 66 -21.46 1.28 13.92
C GLY A 66 -22.58 0.83 14.81
N ASN A 67 -23.78 1.35 14.52
CA ASN A 67 -25.01 1.08 15.25
C ASN A 67 -26.12 0.48 14.36
N GLY A 68 -25.76 -0.10 13.22
CA GLY A 68 -26.70 -0.65 12.24
C GLY A 68 -27.25 0.36 11.23
N THR A 69 -27.07 1.67 11.46
CA THR A 69 -27.50 2.73 10.51
C THR A 69 -26.37 3.68 10.15
N PHE A 70 -25.52 4.02 11.11
CA PHE A 70 -24.29 4.78 10.90
C PHE A 70 -23.09 3.87 11.12
N ALA A 71 -22.10 4.02 10.25
CA ALA A 71 -20.82 3.34 10.36
C ALA A 71 -19.66 4.34 10.19
N LEU A 72 -18.60 4.12 10.96
CA LEU A 72 -17.35 4.86 10.92
C LEU A 72 -16.22 3.87 10.63
N HIS A 73 -15.26 4.33 9.84
CA HIS A 73 -14.05 3.61 9.49
C HIS A 73 -12.82 4.47 9.77
N LEU A 74 -11.79 3.86 10.32
CA LEU A 74 -10.48 4.46 10.52
C LEU A 74 -9.41 3.43 10.16
N ASP A 75 -8.50 3.76 9.25
CA ASP A 75 -7.32 2.95 8.95
C ASP A 75 -6.04 3.76 9.03
N ALA A 76 -4.96 3.09 9.42
CA ALA A 76 -3.62 3.65 9.42
C ALA A 76 -2.59 2.57 9.05
N ASN A 77 -1.59 2.96 8.28
CA ASN A 77 -0.48 2.09 7.91
C ASN A 77 0.85 2.84 7.90
N ALA A 78 1.92 2.10 8.22
CA ALA A 78 3.28 2.57 8.14
C ALA A 78 4.18 1.42 7.70
N ARG A 79 5.13 1.70 6.81
CA ARG A 79 6.12 0.75 6.32
C ARG A 79 7.45 1.47 6.18
N ALA A 80 8.52 0.85 6.67
CA ALA A 80 9.89 1.28 6.40
C ALA A 80 10.72 0.06 5.99
N PHE A 81 11.62 0.22 5.03
CA PHE A 81 12.53 -0.80 4.55
C PHE A 81 13.89 -0.18 4.26
N ASN A 82 14.97 -0.96 4.42
CA ASN A 82 16.33 -0.50 4.18
C ASN A 82 16.80 -0.94 2.79
N ASP A 83 18.03 -0.57 2.43
CA ASP A 83 18.68 -1.06 1.22
C ASP A 83 18.53 -2.57 1.03
N LEU A 84 18.04 -2.96 -0.15
CA LEU A 84 17.79 -4.33 -0.54
C LEU A 84 19.11 -5.12 -0.53
N LYS A 85 19.14 -6.25 0.21
CA LYS A 85 20.26 -7.19 0.15
C LYS A 85 20.28 -7.92 -1.18
N ILE A 86 21.41 -7.86 -1.88
CA ILE A 86 21.63 -8.52 -3.17
C ILE A 86 22.82 -9.48 -3.09
N PRO A 87 22.85 -10.57 -3.88
CA PRO A 87 24.07 -11.34 -4.05
C PRO A 87 25.07 -10.55 -4.92
N GLY A 88 26.28 -10.33 -4.41
CA GLY A 88 27.36 -9.68 -5.16
C GLY A 88 27.25 -8.16 -5.24
N LYS A 89 27.76 -7.57 -6.34
CA LYS A 89 27.89 -6.12 -6.50
C LYS A 89 26.67 -5.53 -7.22
N ALA A 90 26.20 -4.37 -6.75
CA ALA A 90 25.10 -3.62 -7.36
C ALA A 90 25.47 -2.99 -8.73
N ARG A 91 26.78 -2.87 -9.05
CA ARG A 91 27.26 -2.32 -10.32
C ARG A 91 27.71 -3.43 -11.29
N SER A 92 27.36 -3.24 -12.56
CA SER A 92 27.87 -4.03 -13.69
C SER A 92 29.40 -3.96 -13.76
N ARG A 93 30.04 -5.05 -14.22
CA ARG A 93 31.49 -5.12 -14.47
C ARG A 93 31.99 -4.10 -15.49
N HIS A 94 31.09 -3.52 -16.30
CA HIS A 94 31.39 -2.56 -17.36
C HIS A 94 31.09 -1.10 -16.97
N ALA A 95 30.67 -0.84 -15.72
CA ALA A 95 30.43 0.52 -15.26
C ALA A 95 31.76 1.26 -15.06
N PRO A 96 31.90 2.52 -15.53
CA PRO A 96 33.10 3.33 -15.30
C PRO A 96 33.33 3.50 -13.78
N GLN A 97 34.58 3.38 -13.34
CA GLN A 97 34.99 3.65 -11.96
C GLN A 97 34.91 5.15 -11.72
N THR A 98 33.88 5.60 -11.03
CA THR A 98 33.83 6.93 -10.40
C THR A 98 34.22 6.76 -8.93
N ASP A 99 35.06 7.65 -8.41
CA ASP A 99 35.75 7.49 -7.10
C ASP A 99 34.85 7.61 -5.85
N ASP A 100 33.55 7.90 -6.00
CA ASP A 100 32.77 8.45 -4.88
C ASP A 100 31.84 7.49 -4.13
N SER A 101 31.96 6.17 -4.30
CA SER A 101 31.43 5.25 -3.27
C SER A 101 31.96 3.82 -3.42
N PRO A 102 32.47 3.19 -2.36
CA PRO A 102 32.73 1.75 -2.38
C PRO A 102 31.39 1.06 -2.57
N GLY A 103 31.09 0.61 -3.80
CA GLY A 103 29.87 -0.10 -4.12
C GLY A 103 29.67 -1.21 -3.09
N LYS A 104 28.71 -1.03 -2.18
CA LYS A 104 28.53 -1.90 -1.02
C LYS A 104 28.27 -3.31 -1.55
N ASN A 105 29.26 -4.20 -1.42
CA ASN A 105 29.08 -5.58 -1.79
C ASN A 105 27.95 -6.15 -0.90
N GLY A 106 26.92 -6.69 -1.52
CA GLY A 106 25.80 -7.28 -0.82
C GLY A 106 24.56 -6.41 -0.61
N ARG A 107 24.54 -5.12 -0.99
CA ARG A 107 23.33 -4.27 -0.91
C ARG A 107 23.18 -3.33 -2.11
N LEU A 108 21.94 -3.05 -2.49
CA LEU A 108 21.57 -2.04 -3.48
C LEU A 108 21.35 -0.71 -2.76
N GLY A 109 22.24 0.27 -2.99
CA GLY A 109 22.09 1.61 -2.41
C GLY A 109 20.93 2.40 -3.01
N ASN A 110 20.43 3.37 -2.26
CA ASN A 110 19.26 4.18 -2.60
C ASN A 110 18.03 3.34 -2.97
N SER A 111 17.85 2.22 -2.26
CA SER A 111 16.68 1.36 -2.41
C SER A 111 15.87 1.21 -1.13
N ASP A 112 16.22 1.98 -0.10
CA ASP A 112 15.42 2.13 1.10
C ASP A 112 14.19 3.01 0.85
N GLY A 113 13.27 3.01 1.81
CA GLY A 113 12.10 3.84 1.73
C GLY A 113 11.20 3.75 2.94
N ARG A 114 10.32 4.73 3.03
CA ARG A 114 9.30 4.89 4.06
C ARG A 114 7.99 5.29 3.41
N GLN A 115 6.91 4.68 3.88
CA GLN A 115 5.56 4.95 3.46
C GLN A 115 4.68 5.03 4.70
N ASP A 116 3.81 6.00 4.75
CA ASP A 116 2.77 6.10 5.75
C ASP A 116 1.48 6.63 5.15
N GLY A 117 0.38 6.27 5.79
CA GLY A 117 -0.92 6.65 5.31
C GLY A 117 -2.00 6.34 6.32
N GLY A 118 -3.17 6.85 6.01
CA GLY A 118 -4.36 6.58 6.78
C GLY A 118 -5.56 7.21 6.13
N ALA A 119 -6.73 6.75 6.56
CA ALA A 119 -7.98 7.34 6.16
C ALA A 119 -8.99 7.29 7.29
N VAL A 120 -9.94 8.20 7.20
CA VAL A 120 -11.15 8.20 7.99
C VAL A 120 -12.32 8.31 7.04
N GLY A 121 -13.40 7.62 7.35
CA GLY A 121 -14.63 7.78 6.62
C GLY A 121 -15.82 7.31 7.42
N GLY A 122 -16.98 7.52 6.84
CA GLY A 122 -18.23 7.08 7.43
C GLY A 122 -19.33 7.03 6.41
N SER A 123 -20.36 6.27 6.76
CA SER A 123 -21.53 6.09 5.91
C SER A 123 -22.80 6.01 6.75
N TYR A 124 -23.89 6.28 6.05
CA TYR A 124 -25.25 6.07 6.49
C TYR A 124 -25.87 5.00 5.59
N THR A 125 -26.40 3.94 6.20
CA THR A 125 -27.01 2.79 5.53
C THR A 125 -28.50 2.72 5.85
N TRP A 126 -29.32 2.48 4.83
CA TRP A 126 -30.77 2.26 4.93
C TRP A 126 -31.17 1.07 4.07
N ASP A 127 -32.45 0.70 4.06
CA ASP A 127 -32.95 -0.55 3.49
C ASP A 127 -32.57 -0.79 2.01
N ASP A 128 -32.44 0.29 1.22
CA ASP A 128 -32.20 0.24 -0.23
C ASP A 128 -30.84 0.83 -0.66
N GLY A 129 -29.94 1.15 0.28
CA GLY A 129 -28.63 1.70 -0.11
C GLY A 129 -27.82 2.36 1.01
N TYR A 130 -26.79 3.09 0.59
CA TYR A 130 -25.90 3.81 1.48
C TYR A 130 -25.37 5.10 0.85
N ALA A 131 -24.96 6.04 1.70
CA ALA A 131 -24.25 7.25 1.31
C ALA A 131 -23.16 7.53 2.34
N GLY A 132 -21.99 7.96 1.89
CA GLY A 132 -20.88 8.22 2.79
C GLY A 132 -19.78 9.06 2.16
N LEU A 133 -18.82 9.43 2.99
CA LEU A 133 -17.68 10.26 2.64
C LEU A 133 -16.44 9.69 3.32
N SER A 134 -15.30 9.81 2.64
CA SER A 134 -14.01 9.44 3.20
C SER A 134 -12.95 10.47 2.82
N TYR A 135 -11.93 10.54 3.67
CA TYR A 135 -10.72 11.31 3.44
C TYR A 135 -9.52 10.44 3.76
N SER A 136 -8.54 10.43 2.86
CA SER A 136 -7.32 9.65 3.00
C SER A 136 -6.10 10.49 2.67
N ASN A 137 -5.01 10.27 3.39
CA ASN A 137 -3.70 10.76 3.01
C ASN A 137 -2.71 9.60 2.87
N TYR A 138 -1.74 9.78 1.98
CA TYR A 138 -0.68 8.82 1.72
C TYR A 138 0.59 9.56 1.33
N ASP A 139 1.64 9.34 2.11
CA ASP A 139 2.95 9.92 1.91
C ASP A 139 3.99 8.81 1.73
N ALA A 140 4.83 8.96 0.71
CA ALA A 140 5.88 8.01 0.39
C ALA A 140 7.18 8.74 0.05
N ASN A 141 8.24 8.36 0.74
CA ASN A 141 9.60 8.76 0.43
C ASN A 141 10.40 7.48 0.16
N TYR A 142 10.99 7.39 -1.02
CA TYR A 142 11.73 6.20 -1.42
C TYR A 142 12.92 6.60 -2.28
N GLY A 143 13.99 5.83 -2.16
CA GLY A 143 15.18 5.98 -2.96
C GLY A 143 14.99 5.52 -4.40
N SER A 144 15.76 6.12 -5.31
CA SER A 144 15.87 5.65 -6.70
C SER A 144 17.18 4.91 -6.89
N PRO A 145 17.18 3.58 -7.12
CA PRO A 145 18.42 2.81 -7.24
C PRO A 145 19.29 3.22 -8.44
N ALA A 146 18.75 3.98 -9.39
CA ALA A 146 19.46 4.52 -10.53
C ALA A 146 20.42 5.67 -10.14
N GLU A 147 20.14 6.39 -9.05
CA GLU A 147 20.91 7.53 -8.55
C GLU A 147 21.44 7.22 -7.14
N GLN A 148 22.59 6.55 -7.02
CA GLN A 148 23.10 6.04 -5.73
C GLN A 148 23.55 7.12 -4.73
N ASP A 149 23.71 8.36 -5.19
CA ASP A 149 24.33 9.47 -4.43
C ASP A 149 23.31 10.57 -4.03
N VAL A 150 22.01 10.31 -4.15
CA VAL A 150 20.92 11.29 -3.90
C VAL A 150 19.96 10.78 -2.83
#